data_AF-A0A968KFC8-F1
#
_entry.id   AF-A0A968KFC8-F1
#
_cell.length_a   1.000
_cell.length_b   1.000
_cell.length_c   1.000
_cell.angle_alpha   90.00
_cell.angle_beta   90.00
_cell.angle_gamma   90.00
#
_symmetry.space_group_name_H-M   'P 1'
#
loop_
_entity.id
_entity.type
_entity.pdbx_description
1 polymer ?
#
loop_
_entity_poly.entity_id
_entity_poly.type
_entity_poly.pdbx_seq_one_letter_code
_entity_poly.pdbx_strand_id
1 'polypeptide(L)' 'GKCFFCNSGGEANEVLFKLARLAGREHGRYEILTFEGSFHGRTLACISASGQAKVKDGFE' A
#
# COMPACT_ATOMS: atom_id res chain seq x y z
N GLY A 1 3.31 -18.79 -12.96
CA GLY A 1 3.19 -17.67 -12.00
C GLY A 1 2.95 -18.19 -10.60
N LYS A 2 3.00 -17.34 -9.58
CA LYS A 2 2.57 -17.64 -8.20
C LYS A 2 1.43 -16.68 -7.83
N CYS A 3 0.45 -17.15 -7.07
CA CYS A 3 -0.68 -16.34 -6.60
C CYS A 3 -0.72 -16.33 -5.07
N PHE A 4 -1.04 -15.18 -4.49
CA PHE A 4 -1.36 -15.04 -3.07
C PHE A 4 -2.84 -14.69 -2.95
N PHE A 5 -3.55 -15.40 -2.06
CA PHE A 5 -4.98 -15.19 -1.83
C PHE A 5 -5.19 -14.48 -0.50
N CYS A 6 -6.16 -13.56 -0.47
CA CYS A 6 -6.57 -12.80 0.70
C CYS A 6 -8.06 -12.45 0.61
N ASN A 7 -8.58 -11.86 1.66
CA ASN A 7 -10.01 -11.63 1.88
C ASN A 7 -10.47 -10.24 1.43
N SER A 8 -9.55 -9.35 1.03
CA SER A 8 -9.91 -8.02 0.55
C SER A 8 -8.84 -7.38 -0.35
N GLY A 9 -9.24 -6.35 -1.08
CA GLY A 9 -8.29 -5.54 -1.86
C GLY A 9 -7.27 -4.77 -0.99
N GLY A 10 -7.65 -4.41 0.24
CA GLY A 10 -6.71 -3.78 1.19
C GLY A 10 -5.62 -4.75 1.63
N GLU A 11 -5.98 -6.00 1.95
CA GLU A 11 -5.00 -7.05 2.27
C GLU A 11 -4.09 -7.35 1.07
N ALA A 12 -4.65 -7.37 -0.16
CA ALA A 12 -3.86 -7.54 -1.37
C ALA A 12 -2.80 -6.43 -1.51
N ASN A 13 -3.17 -5.16 -1.25
CA ASN A 13 -2.24 -4.04 -1.29
C ASN A 13 -1.20 -4.10 -0.18
N GLU A 14 -1.54 -4.52 1.04
CA GLU A 14 -0.55 -4.71 2.11
C GLU A 14 0.52 -5.73 1.73
N VAL A 15 0.12 -6.85 1.11
CA VAL A 15 1.08 -7.84 0.62
C VAL A 15 1.92 -7.25 -0.51
N LEU A 16 1.33 -6.49 -1.42
CA LEU A 16 2.06 -5.82 -2.49
C LEU A 16 3.11 -4.84 -1.93
N PHE A 17 2.78 -4.03 -0.91
CA PHE A 17 3.73 -3.12 -0.27
C PHE A 17 4.86 -3.88 0.43
N LYS A 18 4.54 -4.97 1.13
CA LYS A 18 5.53 -5.84 1.79
C LYS A 18 6.49 -6.47 0.78
N LEU A 19 5.97 -6.98 -0.33
CA LEU A 19 6.77 -7.59 -1.39
C LEU A 19 7.65 -6.56 -2.12
N ALA A 20 7.12 -5.37 -2.42
CA ALA A 20 7.88 -4.29 -3.05
C ALA A 20 9.07 -3.86 -2.16
N ARG A 21 8.83 -3.67 -0.85
CA ARG A 21 9.88 -3.32 0.12
C ARG A 21 10.88 -4.45 0.33
N LEU A 22 10.44 -5.71 0.36
CA LEU A 22 11.32 -6.87 0.45
C LEU A 22 12.27 -6.93 -0.76
N ALA A 23 11.75 -6.75 -1.97
CA ALA A 23 12.53 -6.75 -3.20
C ALA A 23 13.51 -5.58 -3.27
N GLY A 24 13.13 -4.41 -2.76
CA GLY A 24 13.98 -3.22 -2.75
C GLY A 24 14.99 -3.14 -1.61
N ARG A 25 14.91 -4.02 -0.61
CA ARG A 25 15.67 -3.96 0.66
C ARG A 25 17.18 -3.83 0.45
N GLU A 26 17.76 -4.67 -0.40
CA GLU A 26 19.23 -4.70 -0.63
C GLU A 26 19.74 -3.44 -1.34
N HIS A 27 18.85 -2.70 -1.99
CA HIS A 27 19.16 -1.46 -2.70
C HIS A 27 18.65 -0.21 -1.98
N GLY A 28 18.20 -0.34 -0.72
CA GLY A 28 17.65 0.78 0.04
C GLY A 28 16.36 1.38 -0.56
N ARG A 29 15.64 0.63 -1.39
CA ARG A 29 14.39 1.09 -2.04
C ARG A 29 13.19 0.65 -1.21
N TYR A 30 12.52 1.58 -0.54
CA TYR A 30 11.40 1.29 0.36
C TYR A 30 10.17 2.20 0.17
N GLU A 31 10.34 3.31 -0.53
CA GLU A 31 9.28 4.27 -0.81
C GLU A 31 8.27 3.70 -1.81
N ILE A 32 6.99 3.93 -1.53
CA ILE A 32 5.88 3.56 -2.41
C ILE A 32 5.32 4.85 -3.01
N LEU A 33 5.51 5.03 -4.31
CA LEU A 33 4.98 6.16 -5.05
C LEU A 33 3.52 5.88 -5.44
N THR A 34 2.66 6.87 -5.23
CA THR A 34 1.22 6.79 -5.49
C THR A 34 0.76 8.04 -6.24
N PHE A 35 -0.41 7.98 -6.87
CA PHE A 35 -0.97 9.13 -7.59
C PHE A 35 -1.89 9.96 -6.69
N GLU A 36 -1.94 11.26 -6.95
CA GLU A 36 -2.96 12.12 -6.35
C GLU A 36 -4.37 11.60 -6.68
N GLY A 37 -5.27 11.60 -5.71
CA GLY A 37 -6.63 11.07 -5.86
C GLY A 37 -6.76 9.54 -5.84
N SER A 38 -5.66 8.79 -5.72
CA SER A 38 -5.70 7.32 -5.69
C SER A 38 -6.41 6.77 -4.44
N PHE A 39 -6.95 5.55 -4.55
CA PHE A 39 -7.52 4.82 -3.42
C PHE A 39 -6.94 3.40 -3.37
N HIS A 40 -6.30 3.06 -2.24
CA HIS A 40 -5.64 1.76 -2.05
C HIS A 40 -6.27 0.93 -0.92
N GLY A 41 -7.38 1.38 -0.33
CA GLY A 41 -8.05 0.70 0.78
C GLY A 41 -7.94 1.46 2.10
N ARG A 42 -8.46 0.84 3.17
CA ARG A 42 -8.61 1.50 4.49
C ARG A 42 -7.85 0.83 5.64
N THR A 43 -6.91 -0.06 5.34
CA THR A 43 -5.92 -0.47 6.35
C THR A 43 -4.87 0.63 6.51
N LEU A 44 -4.11 0.63 7.62
CA LEU A 44 -3.19 1.74 7.94
C LEU A 44 -2.16 2.03 6.81
N ALA A 45 -1.56 0.98 6.25
CA ALA A 45 -0.63 1.14 5.13
C ALA A 45 -1.33 1.68 3.87
N CYS A 46 -2.57 1.25 3.62
CA CYS A 46 -3.36 1.70 2.49
C CYS A 46 -3.86 3.15 2.63
N ILE A 47 -4.18 3.58 3.85
CA ILE A 47 -4.54 4.98 4.15
C ILE A 47 -3.34 5.88 3.85
N SER A 48 -2.15 5.50 4.34
CA SER A 48 -0.89 6.21 4.05
C SER A 48 -0.63 6.31 2.53
N ALA A 49 -0.86 5.22 1.80
CA ALA A 49 -0.67 5.16 0.35
C ALA A 49 -1.80 5.82 -0.48
N SER A 50 -2.98 6.08 0.08
CA SER A 50 -4.09 6.65 -0.68
C SER A 50 -3.89 8.14 -0.91
N GLY A 51 -4.07 8.62 -2.15
CA GLY A 51 -3.91 10.02 -2.53
C GLY A 51 -5.11 10.93 -2.22
N GLN A 52 -6.08 10.48 -1.41
CA GLN A 52 -7.31 11.23 -1.10
C GLN A 52 -7.27 11.79 0.33
N ALA A 53 -7.30 13.11 0.49
CA ALA A 53 -7.27 13.77 1.81
C ALA A 53 -8.37 13.26 2.77
N LYS A 54 -9.60 13.09 2.26
CA LYS A 54 -10.74 12.56 3.03
C LYS A 54 -10.53 11.16 3.63
N VAL A 55 -9.61 10.37 3.06
CA VAL A 55 -9.32 9.01 3.55
C VAL A 55 -8.27 9.05 4.67
N LYS A 56 -7.45 10.10 4.72
CA LYS A 56 -6.43 10.33 5.74
C LYS A 56 -6.94 11.10 6.95
N ASP A 57 -8.04 11.82 6.81
CA ASP A 57 -8.67 12.56 7.90
C ASP A 57 -8.91 11.67 9.13
N GLY A 58 -8.39 12.10 10.28
CA GLY A 58 -8.41 11.35 11.54
C GLY A 58 -7.29 10.30 11.72
N PHE A 59 -6.33 10.20 10.78
CA PHE A 59 -5.17 9.30 10.84
C PHE A 59 -3.82 10.02 10.71
N GLU A 60 -3.82 11.35 10.85
CA GLU A 60 -2.61 12.18 10.90
C GLU A 60 -1.85 12.04 12.23
#